data_AF-A0A9X6AB88-F1
#
_entry.id   AF-A0A9X6AB88-F1
#
_cell.length_a   1.000
_cell.length_b   1.000
_cell.length_c   1.000
_cell.angle_alpha   90.00
_cell.angle_beta   90.00
_cell.angle_gamma   90.00
#
_symmetry.space_group_name_H-M   'P 1'
#
loop_
_entity.id
_entity.type
_entity.pdbx_description
1 polymer ?
#
loop_
_entity_poly.entity_id
_entity_poly.type
_entity_poly.pdbx_seq_one_letter_code
_entity_poly.pdbx_strand_id
1 'polypeptide(L)'
;MTTPRTPRTEHLVLPGVLTAEEAAATVRAVLGVQRPDGAIPWFRGHHLDPWDHTEAAMALDAAGEHEAAERAYEWLARHQNQDGSWYAAYADGDADDVTDRGRETNFCAYIAVGVWHHYLATGDDAFLDRMWPAVYAAVEFVLRLQQPGGQIGWKREDDGTA
;
A
#
# COMPACT_ATOMS: atom_id res chain seq x y z
N MET A 1 3.80 24.91 -20.80
CA MET A 1 4.39 25.10 -19.47
C MET A 1 4.88 23.74 -19.02
N THR A 2 6.17 23.46 -19.15
CA THR A 2 6.77 22.20 -18.69
C THR A 2 6.92 22.28 -17.17
N THR A 3 6.12 21.49 -16.46
CA THR A 3 6.24 21.27 -15.02
C THR A 3 7.68 20.85 -14.71
N PRO A 4 8.34 21.41 -13.68
CA PRO A 4 9.69 20.97 -13.33
C PRO A 4 9.61 19.51 -12.90
N ARG A 5 10.27 18.63 -13.64
CA ARG A 5 10.39 17.22 -13.26
C ARG A 5 11.18 17.17 -11.95
N THR A 6 10.54 16.70 -10.88
CA THR A 6 11.18 16.45 -9.58
C THR A 6 12.48 15.68 -9.83
N PRO A 7 13.61 16.06 -9.19
CA PRO A 7 14.85 15.32 -9.36
C PRO A 7 14.59 13.86 -8.99
N ARG A 8 14.80 12.94 -9.94
CA ARG A 8 14.84 11.51 -9.60
C ARG A 8 15.99 11.34 -8.61
N THR A 9 15.70 10.78 -7.44
CA THR A 9 16.75 10.34 -6.52
C THR A 9 17.46 9.20 -7.23
N GLU A 10 18.52 9.49 -7.99
CA GLU A 10 19.19 8.49 -8.83
C GLU A 10 19.76 7.33 -8.00
N HIS A 11 19.95 7.53 -6.69
CA HIS A 11 20.34 6.50 -5.73
C HIS A 11 19.70 6.71 -4.35
N LEU A 12 19.18 5.62 -3.75
CA LEU A 12 18.69 5.56 -2.36
C LEU A 12 19.89 5.58 -1.38
N VAL A 13 20.52 6.74 -1.20
CA VAL A 13 21.72 6.91 -0.36
C VAL A 13 21.53 8.07 0.60
N LEU A 14 21.89 7.83 1.86
CA LEU A 14 22.03 8.86 2.89
C LEU A 14 23.42 8.75 3.53
N PRO A 15 24.36 9.67 3.25
CA PRO A 15 25.74 9.56 3.73
C PRO A 15 25.83 9.36 5.24
N GLY A 16 26.58 8.32 5.66
CA GLY A 16 26.76 7.96 7.06
C GLY A 16 25.58 7.25 7.73
N VAL A 17 24.49 6.98 6.99
CA VAL A 17 23.28 6.36 7.53
C VAL A 17 22.81 5.16 6.68
N LEU A 18 22.77 5.31 5.36
CA LEU A 18 22.29 4.27 4.44
C LEU A 18 23.10 4.29 3.14
N THR A 19 23.78 3.19 2.84
CA THR A 19 24.49 2.99 1.57
C THR A 19 23.57 2.44 0.48
N ALA A 20 23.97 2.59 -0.78
CA ALA A 20 23.22 2.03 -1.90
C ALA A 20 23.14 0.49 -1.85
N GLU A 21 24.19 -0.16 -1.32
CA GLU A 21 24.22 -1.62 -1.18
C GLU A 21 23.25 -2.11 -0.12
N GLU A 22 23.17 -1.42 1.02
CA GLU A 22 22.19 -1.69 2.09
C GLU A 22 20.75 -1.47 1.58
N ALA A 23 20.49 -0.36 0.88
CA ALA A 23 19.19 -0.12 0.26
C ALA A 23 18.82 -1.23 -0.73
N ALA A 24 19.74 -1.62 -1.61
CA ALA A 24 19.51 -2.71 -2.56
C ALA A 24 19.33 -4.07 -1.86
N ALA A 25 19.99 -4.32 -0.72
CA ALA A 25 19.80 -5.52 0.07
C ALA A 25 18.39 -5.57 0.69
N THR A 26 17.89 -4.44 1.20
CA THR A 26 16.51 -4.32 1.69
C THR A 26 15.50 -4.59 0.57
N VAL A 27 15.68 -4.00 -0.60
CA VAL A 27 14.78 -4.23 -1.76
C VAL A 27 14.77 -5.71 -2.18
N ARG A 28 15.94 -6.36 -2.24
CA ARG A 28 16.01 -7.80 -2.50
C ARG A 28 15.29 -8.64 -1.45
N ALA A 29 15.32 -8.24 -0.18
CA ALA A 29 14.58 -8.91 0.88
C ALA A 29 13.06 -8.78 0.68
N VAL A 30 12.56 -7.57 0.36
CA VAL A 30 11.14 -7.33 0.03
C VAL A 30 10.70 -8.18 -1.16
N LEU A 31 11.48 -8.18 -2.25
CA LEU A 31 11.22 -9.04 -3.42
C LEU A 31 11.19 -10.54 -3.06
N GLY A 32 12.07 -10.98 -2.17
CA GLY A 32 12.14 -12.37 -1.71
C GLY A 32 10.91 -12.82 -0.90
N VAL A 33 10.24 -11.90 -0.21
CA VAL A 33 9.02 -12.19 0.56
C VAL A 33 7.74 -11.96 -0.24
N GLN A 34 7.76 -11.19 -1.32
CA GLN A 34 6.58 -11.03 -2.19
C GLN A 34 6.11 -12.39 -2.72
N ARG A 35 4.80 -12.65 -2.62
CA ARG A 35 4.12 -13.83 -3.14
C ARG A 35 3.81 -13.68 -4.63
N PRO A 36 3.62 -14.78 -5.37
CA PRO A 36 3.28 -14.72 -6.80
C PRO A 36 2.01 -13.95 -7.14
N ASP A 37 1.06 -13.87 -6.22
CA ASP A 37 -0.18 -13.10 -6.34
C ASP A 37 -0.01 -11.61 -5.99
N GLY A 38 1.20 -11.16 -5.64
CA GLY A 38 1.51 -9.79 -5.26
C GLY A 38 1.44 -9.48 -3.77
N ALA A 39 0.97 -10.41 -2.94
CA ALA A 39 0.95 -10.23 -1.48
C ALA A 39 2.39 -10.04 -0.93
N ILE A 40 2.57 -9.10 0.00
CA ILE A 40 3.83 -8.84 0.70
C ILE A 40 3.55 -8.91 2.21
N PRO A 41 3.74 -10.07 2.85
CA PRO A 41 3.62 -10.17 4.30
C PRO A 41 4.84 -9.52 4.98
N TRP A 42 4.78 -9.30 6.30
CA TRP A 42 5.95 -8.85 7.07
C TRP A 42 7.17 -9.73 6.85
N PHE A 43 6.93 -11.05 6.85
CA PHE A 43 7.85 -12.09 6.45
C PHE A 43 7.06 -13.38 6.21
N ARG A 44 7.69 -14.37 5.58
CA ARG A 44 7.04 -15.65 5.28
C ARG A 44 6.51 -16.33 6.55
N GLY A 45 5.23 -16.70 6.56
CA GLY A 45 4.54 -17.36 7.66
C GLY A 45 3.94 -16.42 8.70
N HIS A 46 3.94 -15.10 8.47
CA HIS A 46 3.34 -14.11 9.38
C HIS A 46 2.14 -13.40 8.74
N HIS A 47 1.65 -12.34 9.36
CA HIS A 47 0.54 -11.57 8.83
C HIS A 47 0.97 -10.60 7.71
N LEU A 48 -0.02 -10.21 6.90
CA LEU A 48 -0.02 -9.08 5.99
C LEU A 48 -1.05 -8.08 6.48
N ASP A 49 -0.64 -6.83 6.67
CA ASP A 49 -1.56 -5.69 6.81
C ASP A 49 -1.44 -4.77 5.59
N PRO A 50 -2.52 -4.08 5.19
CA PRO A 50 -2.55 -3.23 4.00
C PRO A 50 -1.65 -1.99 4.08
N TRP A 51 -1.27 -1.52 5.27
CA TRP A 51 -0.40 -0.34 5.42
C TRP A 51 1.06 -0.70 5.12
N ASP A 52 1.62 -1.68 5.82
CA ASP A 52 3.00 -2.14 5.60
C ASP A 52 3.15 -2.72 4.18
N HIS A 53 2.10 -3.38 3.68
CA HIS A 53 2.05 -3.86 2.29
C HIS A 53 2.19 -2.72 1.27
N THR A 54 1.49 -1.62 1.48
CA THR A 54 1.59 -0.42 0.64
C THR A 54 2.97 0.23 0.76
N GLU A 55 3.53 0.33 1.97
CA GLU A 55 4.90 0.87 2.17
C GLU A 55 5.95 0.02 1.46
N ALA A 56 5.80 -1.32 1.49
CA ALA A 56 6.67 -2.22 0.75
C ALA A 56 6.55 -2.01 -0.77
N ALA A 57 5.34 -1.81 -1.29
CA ALA A 57 5.13 -1.46 -2.71
C ALA A 57 5.81 -0.12 -3.07
N MET A 58 5.70 0.89 -2.21
CA MET A 58 6.39 2.17 -2.39
C MET A 58 7.91 2.04 -2.36
N ALA A 59 8.46 1.18 -1.50
CA ALA A 59 9.89 0.89 -1.45
C ALA A 59 10.38 0.23 -2.75
N LEU A 60 9.58 -0.67 -3.33
CA LEU A 60 9.85 -1.28 -4.64
C LEU A 60 9.85 -0.21 -5.74
N ASP A 61 8.87 0.70 -5.76
CA ASP A 61 8.84 1.81 -6.71
C ASP A 61 10.04 2.74 -6.60
N ALA A 62 10.43 3.08 -5.37
CA ALA A 62 11.59 3.94 -5.11
C ALA A 62 12.91 3.30 -5.59
N ALA A 63 12.95 1.97 -5.69
CA ALA A 63 14.09 1.20 -6.20
C ALA A 63 14.01 0.90 -7.71
N GLY A 64 12.93 1.27 -8.39
CA GLY A 64 12.70 0.99 -9.81
C GLY A 64 12.06 -0.38 -10.11
N GLU A 65 11.62 -1.11 -9.08
CA GLU A 65 10.97 -2.42 -9.20
C GLU A 65 9.45 -2.28 -9.46
N HIS A 66 9.11 -1.50 -10.50
CA HIS A 66 7.74 -1.04 -10.75
C HIS A 66 6.75 -2.18 -11.02
N GLU A 67 7.14 -3.21 -11.76
CA GLU A 67 6.27 -4.37 -12.01
C GLU A 67 5.95 -5.13 -10.72
N ALA A 68 6.89 -5.17 -9.77
CA ALA A 68 6.66 -5.78 -8.46
C ALA A 68 5.74 -4.93 -7.60
N ALA A 69 5.89 -3.60 -7.64
CA ALA A 69 4.98 -2.67 -6.98
C ALA A 69 3.55 -2.77 -7.56
N GLU A 70 3.38 -2.81 -8.88
CA GLU A 70 2.08 -2.95 -9.52
C GLU A 70 1.33 -4.21 -9.06
N ARG A 71 2.01 -5.37 -9.00
CA ARG A 71 1.40 -6.61 -8.48
C ARG A 71 0.88 -6.45 -7.05
N ALA A 72 1.59 -5.68 -6.21
CA ALA A 72 1.15 -5.39 -4.85
C ALA A 72 -0.12 -4.53 -4.86
N TYR A 73 -0.15 -3.42 -5.60
CA TYR A 73 -1.36 -2.60 -5.70
C TYR A 73 -2.55 -3.36 -6.28
N GLU A 74 -2.33 -4.20 -7.28
CA GLU A 74 -3.37 -5.06 -7.82
C GLU A 74 -3.88 -6.09 -6.79
N TRP A 75 -3.01 -6.59 -5.91
CA TRP A 75 -3.44 -7.44 -4.79
C TRP A 75 -4.40 -6.69 -3.88
N LEU A 76 -4.10 -5.44 -3.52
CA LEU A 76 -5.01 -4.61 -2.72
C LEU A 76 -6.35 -4.42 -3.44
N ALA A 77 -6.33 -4.04 -4.72
CA ALA A 77 -7.55 -3.84 -5.50
C ALA A 77 -8.43 -5.11 -5.58
N ARG A 78 -7.82 -6.30 -5.73
CA ARG A 78 -8.55 -7.58 -5.79
C ARG A 78 -9.16 -7.99 -4.46
N HIS A 79 -8.54 -7.63 -3.34
CA HIS A 79 -8.95 -8.06 -1.99
C HIS A 79 -9.60 -6.93 -1.18
N GLN A 80 -10.02 -5.85 -1.84
CA GLN A 80 -10.79 -4.78 -1.21
C GLN A 80 -12.18 -5.30 -0.82
N ASN A 81 -12.60 -5.00 0.40
CA ASN A 81 -13.95 -5.31 0.87
C ASN A 81 -15.01 -4.51 0.10
N GLN A 82 -16.25 -4.97 0.13
CA GLN A 82 -17.36 -4.31 -0.56
C GLN A 82 -17.63 -2.88 -0.06
N ASP A 83 -17.29 -2.59 1.19
CA ASP A 83 -17.38 -1.26 1.78
C ASP A 83 -16.14 -0.40 1.52
N GLY A 84 -15.21 -0.82 0.64
CA GLY A 84 -14.00 -0.09 0.29
C GLY A 84 -12.84 -0.24 1.28
N SER A 85 -13.03 -0.95 2.39
CA SER A 85 -11.99 -1.15 3.39
C SER A 85 -11.08 -2.34 3.05
N TRP A 86 -10.03 -2.50 3.84
CA TRP A 86 -9.37 -3.79 4.07
C TRP A 86 -9.44 -4.13 5.55
N TYR A 87 -9.27 -5.40 5.88
CA TYR A 87 -9.07 -5.84 7.25
C TYR A 87 -7.66 -5.48 7.73
N ALA A 88 -7.49 -5.38 9.05
CA ALA A 88 -6.23 -4.98 9.66
C ALA A 88 -5.13 -6.04 9.47
N ALA A 89 -5.49 -7.32 9.36
CA ALA A 89 -4.51 -8.37 9.09
C ALA A 89 -5.09 -9.61 8.40
N TYR A 90 -4.29 -10.20 7.53
CA TYR A 90 -4.53 -11.46 6.80
C TYR A 90 -3.38 -12.44 7.05
N ALA A 91 -3.63 -13.75 7.00
CA ALA A 91 -2.57 -14.75 7.07
C ALA A 91 -1.72 -14.79 5.79
N ASP A 92 -0.41 -15.01 5.91
CA ASP A 92 0.46 -15.11 4.74
C ASP A 92 0.11 -16.33 3.85
N GLY A 93 -0.26 -16.03 2.61
CA GLY A 93 -0.58 -17.00 1.59
C GLY A 93 -2.05 -17.38 1.53
N ASP A 94 -2.90 -16.79 2.38
CA ASP A 94 -4.34 -16.99 2.36
C ASP A 94 -5.07 -15.67 2.69
N ALA A 95 -5.53 -14.99 1.64
CA ALA A 95 -6.27 -13.74 1.79
C ALA A 95 -7.70 -13.93 2.34
N ASP A 96 -8.22 -15.16 2.34
CA ASP A 96 -9.53 -15.48 2.92
C ASP A 96 -9.41 -15.75 4.44
N ASP A 97 -8.21 -16.05 4.95
CA ASP A 97 -7.91 -16.21 6.37
C ASP A 97 -7.59 -14.86 7.04
N VAL A 98 -8.65 -14.15 7.41
CA VAL A 98 -8.57 -12.86 8.11
C VAL A 98 -8.26 -13.08 9.59
N THR A 99 -7.10 -12.58 10.02
CA THR A 99 -6.58 -12.77 11.38
C THR A 99 -6.90 -11.59 12.31
N ASP A 100 -7.20 -10.42 11.74
CA ASP A 100 -7.77 -9.28 12.47
C ASP A 100 -8.80 -8.56 11.60
N ARG A 101 -10.07 -8.56 12.05
CA ARG A 101 -11.22 -8.00 11.33
C ARG A 101 -11.44 -6.50 11.55
N GLY A 102 -10.60 -5.85 12.36
CA GLY A 102 -10.58 -4.40 12.48
C GLY A 102 -10.36 -3.75 11.11
N ARG A 103 -10.91 -2.56 10.91
CA ARG A 103 -10.76 -1.79 9.67
C ARG A 103 -10.29 -0.39 10.01
N GLU A 104 -8.99 -0.18 9.99
CA GLU A 104 -8.38 1.10 10.38
C GLU A 104 -8.39 2.10 9.23
N THR A 105 -8.72 3.35 9.53
CA THR A 105 -8.88 4.39 8.51
C THR A 105 -7.56 4.80 7.86
N ASN A 106 -6.47 4.84 8.63
CA ASN A 106 -5.13 5.05 8.11
C ASN A 106 -4.74 3.95 7.13
N PHE A 107 -4.99 2.68 7.48
CA PHE A 107 -4.68 1.52 6.65
C PHE A 107 -5.43 1.60 5.30
N CYS A 108 -6.73 1.86 5.36
CA CYS A 108 -7.55 1.94 4.16
C CYS A 108 -7.19 3.16 3.30
N ALA A 109 -6.93 4.32 3.89
CA ALA A 109 -6.58 5.52 3.14
C ALA A 109 -5.23 5.40 2.42
N TYR A 110 -4.30 4.60 2.95
CA TYR A 110 -2.90 4.67 2.54
C TYR A 110 -2.64 4.22 1.11
N ILE A 111 -3.53 3.39 0.53
CA ILE A 111 -3.47 3.04 -0.89
C ILE A 111 -3.47 4.28 -1.81
N ALA A 112 -4.14 5.37 -1.41
CA ALA A 112 -4.14 6.63 -2.16
C ALA A 112 -2.72 7.23 -2.25
N VAL A 113 -1.94 7.13 -1.18
CA VAL A 113 -0.55 7.60 -1.12
C VAL A 113 0.33 6.71 -1.99
N GLY A 114 0.20 5.39 -1.87
CA GLY A 114 0.98 4.44 -2.65
C GLY A 114 0.72 4.55 -4.16
N VAL A 115 -0.54 4.60 -4.59
CA VAL A 115 -0.92 4.75 -6.00
C VAL A 115 -0.38 6.06 -6.58
N TRP A 116 -0.46 7.16 -5.82
CA TRP A 116 0.11 8.42 -6.25
C TRP A 116 1.64 8.38 -6.31
N HIS A 117 2.29 7.73 -5.34
CA HIS A 117 3.73 7.52 -5.33
C HIS A 117 4.21 6.74 -6.56
N HIS A 118 3.52 5.65 -6.91
CA HIS A 118 3.78 4.87 -8.11
C HIS A 118 3.72 5.76 -9.36
N TYR A 119 2.64 6.52 -9.51
CA TYR A 119 2.50 7.46 -10.63
C TYR A 119 3.63 8.49 -10.70
N LEU A 120 4.04 9.06 -9.57
CA LEU A 120 5.17 10.00 -9.57
C LEU A 120 6.49 9.34 -9.98
N ALA A 121 6.66 8.04 -9.72
CA ALA A 121 7.85 7.28 -10.09
C ALA A 121 7.87 6.89 -11.59
N THR A 122 6.71 6.52 -12.13
CA THR A 122 6.57 5.92 -13.47
C THR A 122 6.00 6.85 -14.54
N GLY A 123 5.08 7.74 -14.16
CA GLY A 123 4.27 8.54 -15.06
C GLY A 123 3.16 7.75 -15.77
N ASP A 124 2.78 6.56 -15.26
CA ASP A 124 1.77 5.71 -15.88
C ASP A 124 0.33 6.16 -15.54
N ASP A 125 -0.27 6.96 -16.42
CA ASP A 125 -1.68 7.36 -16.31
C ASP A 125 -2.64 6.16 -16.40
N ALA A 126 -2.28 5.11 -17.16
CA ALA A 126 -3.15 3.94 -17.29
C ALA A 126 -3.18 3.13 -15.98
N PHE A 127 -2.09 3.09 -15.22
CA PHE A 127 -2.09 2.52 -13.87
C PHE A 127 -3.02 3.31 -12.94
N LEU A 128 -2.95 4.65 -12.97
CA LEU A 128 -3.86 5.49 -12.18
C LEU A 128 -5.32 5.20 -12.51
N ASP A 129 -5.68 5.12 -13.78
CA ASP A 129 -7.06 4.82 -14.20
C ASP A 129 -7.52 3.43 -13.71
N ARG A 130 -6.64 2.42 -13.74
CA ARG A 130 -6.92 1.08 -13.22
C ARG A 130 -7.13 1.08 -11.70
N MET A 131 -6.34 1.84 -10.96
CA MET A 131 -6.36 1.86 -9.49
C MET A 131 -7.37 2.84 -8.88
N TRP A 132 -7.84 3.82 -9.66
CA TRP A 132 -8.75 4.86 -9.18
C TRP A 132 -10.02 4.32 -8.48
N PRO A 133 -10.71 3.26 -8.98
CA PRO A 133 -11.87 2.72 -8.28
C PRO A 133 -11.56 2.25 -6.85
N ALA A 134 -10.39 1.62 -6.64
CA ALA A 134 -9.96 1.15 -5.33
C ALA A 134 -9.64 2.32 -4.39
N VAL A 135 -8.92 3.33 -4.89
CA VAL A 135 -8.62 4.57 -4.15
C VAL A 135 -9.90 5.28 -3.75
N TYR A 136 -10.84 5.46 -4.69
CA TYR A 136 -12.11 6.12 -4.45
C TYR A 136 -12.93 5.39 -3.37
N ALA A 137 -13.09 4.08 -3.49
CA ALA A 137 -13.84 3.29 -2.51
C ALA A 137 -13.22 3.34 -1.10
N ALA A 138 -11.89 3.34 -1.02
CA ALA A 138 -11.17 3.45 0.24
C ALA A 138 -11.36 4.82 0.91
N VAL A 139 -11.29 5.91 0.14
CA VAL A 139 -11.57 7.25 0.66
C VAL A 139 -13.02 7.38 1.11
N GLU A 140 -13.97 6.84 0.36
CA GLU A 140 -15.38 6.80 0.74
C GLU A 140 -15.63 6.01 2.03
N PHE A 141 -14.89 4.92 2.26
CA PHE A 141 -14.91 4.20 3.55
C PHE A 141 -14.49 5.12 4.70
N VAL A 142 -13.35 5.80 4.55
CA VAL A 142 -12.80 6.70 5.58
C VAL A 142 -13.75 7.85 5.88
N LEU A 143 -14.36 8.45 4.85
CA LEU A 143 -15.33 9.52 5.01
C LEU A 143 -16.63 9.07 5.71
N ARG A 144 -17.05 7.80 5.56
CA ARG A 144 -18.17 7.25 6.33
C ARG A 144 -17.90 7.11 7.83
N LEU A 145 -16.63 7.15 8.25
CA LEU A 145 -16.24 7.16 9.66
C LEU A 145 -16.16 8.59 10.25
N GLN A 146 -16.53 9.61 9.46
CA GLN A 146 -16.61 10.98 9.95
C GLN A 146 -17.71 11.13 11.01
N GLN A 147 -17.34 11.69 12.15
CA GLN A 147 -18.22 11.99 13.28
C GLN A 147 -18.88 13.37 13.11
N PRO A 148 -19.95 13.71 13.86
CA PRO A 148 -20.66 14.99 13.72
C PRO A 148 -19.78 16.24 13.86
N GLY A 149 -18.65 16.14 14.57
CA GLY A 149 -17.67 17.22 14.71
C GLY A 149 -16.63 17.31 13.59
N GLY A 150 -16.71 16.45 12.57
CA GLY A 150 -15.79 16.39 11.43
C GLY A 150 -14.55 15.53 11.64
N GLN A 151 -14.32 15.00 12.86
CA GLN A 151 -13.24 14.05 13.12
C GLN A 151 -13.48 12.73 12.39
N ILE A 152 -12.42 12.07 11.98
CA ILE A 152 -12.49 10.72 11.42
C ILE A 152 -12.24 9.71 12.55
N GLY A 153 -13.14 8.73 12.72
CA GLY A 153 -12.96 7.63 13.65
C GLY A 153 -11.70 6.81 13.32
N TRP A 154 -10.99 6.32 14.33
CA TRP A 154 -9.73 5.61 14.12
C TRP A 154 -9.92 4.34 13.28
N LYS A 155 -10.89 3.52 13.66
CA LYS A 155 -11.19 2.25 13.01
C LYS A 155 -12.65 1.87 13.16
N ARG A 156 -13.10 0.92 12.35
CA ARG A 156 -14.35 0.21 12.55
C ARG A 156 -14.07 -1.21 13.04
N GLU A 157 -14.63 -1.57 14.19
CA GLU A 157 -14.54 -2.93 14.74
C GLU A 157 -15.41 -3.90 13.93
N ASP A 158 -15.24 -5.20 14.17
CA ASP A 158 -16.01 -6.24 13.46
C ASP A 158 -17.53 -6.09 13.67
N ASP A 159 -17.94 -5.69 14.88
CA ASP A 159 -19.35 -5.43 15.24
C ASP A 159 -19.94 -4.14 14.61
N GLY A 160 -19.12 -3.39 13.89
CA GLY A 160 -19.51 -2.16 13.20
C GLY A 160 -19.37 -0.88 14.04
N THR A 161 -18.92 -0.97 15.29
CA THR A 161 -18.59 0.20 16.12
C THR A 161 -17.46 1.01 15.49
N ALA A 162 -17.61 2.34 15.47
CA ALA A 162 -16.68 3.29 14.87
C ALA A 162 -16.09 4.26 15.90
#